data_AF-A0A1H3Z0U6-F1
#
_entry.id   AF-A0A1H3Z0U6-F1
#
_cell.length_a   1.000
_cell.length_b   1.000
_cell.length_c   1.000
_cell.angle_alpha   90.00
_cell.angle_beta   90.00
_cell.angle_gamma   90.00
#
_symmetry.space_group_name_H-M   'P 1'
#
loop_
_entity.id
_entity.type
_entity.pdbx_description
1 polymer ?
#
loop_
_entity_poly.entity_id
_entity_poly.type
_entity_poly.pdbx_seq_one_letter_code
_entity_poly.pdbx_strand_id
1 'polypeptide(L)'
;MSAFVQGVDRFYSLLARLSTAPGQGLRLRQLKERFVLPRRGVYFFMESGEFRVTHPEIRRIVRIGTHAVSAGSKSLLGARLGAHLGTRTGGGNHRGSIFRLHVGAALLARDGLSLPSWGVGSALPPQVRGNPVALAAEAELERRVSAHIGEMTVLWVAVPDEPGPLSMRAYIERNTIALLSNKLAPLDVSSSGWLGRFSPRAEIRHSALWNLRHVQDECDLQFLPTLESLVTLTREDEPRSK
;
A
#
# COMPACT_ATOMS: atom_id res chain seq x y z
N MET A 1 -29.06 5.46 -0.74
CA MET A 1 -27.59 5.35 -0.92
C MET A 1 -27.30 4.42 -2.08
N SER A 2 -26.47 4.83 -3.04
CA SER A 2 -26.12 3.97 -4.20
C SER A 2 -25.44 2.68 -3.72
N ALA A 3 -25.54 1.60 -4.51
CA ALA A 3 -24.91 0.31 -4.21
C ALA A 3 -23.38 0.44 -3.96
N PHE A 4 -22.76 1.46 -4.57
CA PHE A 4 -21.36 1.80 -4.39
C PHE A 4 -21.03 2.24 -2.96
N VAL A 5 -21.80 3.19 -2.38
CA VAL A 5 -21.56 3.67 -1.01
C VAL A 5 -21.71 2.53 0.00
N GLN A 6 -22.74 1.69 -0.18
CA GLN A 6 -22.92 0.49 0.64
C GLN A 6 -21.75 -0.50 0.49
N GLY A 7 -21.19 -0.61 -0.72
CA GLY A 7 -19.99 -1.41 -0.97
C GLY A 7 -18.77 -0.93 -0.20
N VAL A 8 -18.55 0.40 -0.12
CA VAL A 8 -17.47 1.00 0.67
C VAL A 8 -17.67 0.73 2.16
N ASP A 9 -18.88 0.93 2.69
CA ASP A 9 -19.15 0.68 4.12
C ASP A 9 -19.04 -0.79 4.48
N ARG A 10 -19.47 -1.69 3.58
CA ARG A 10 -19.25 -3.14 3.73
C ARG A 10 -17.76 -3.47 3.75
N PHE A 11 -16.96 -2.90 2.84
CA PHE A 11 -15.52 -3.10 2.81
C PHE A 11 -14.87 -2.70 4.14
N TYR A 12 -15.16 -1.50 4.67
CA TYR A 12 -14.58 -1.07 5.94
C TYR A 12 -15.09 -1.88 7.14
N SER A 13 -16.33 -2.36 7.11
CA SER A 13 -16.83 -3.30 8.13
C SER A 13 -16.05 -4.62 8.13
N LEU A 14 -15.66 -5.13 6.96
CA LEU A 14 -14.79 -6.31 6.85
C LEU A 14 -13.38 -6.03 7.40
N LEU A 15 -12.81 -4.85 7.12
CA LEU A 15 -11.52 -4.46 7.67
C LEU A 15 -11.55 -4.25 9.19
N ALA A 16 -12.65 -3.72 9.73
CA ALA A 16 -12.85 -3.60 11.17
C ALA A 16 -12.82 -5.00 11.83
N ARG A 17 -13.54 -5.97 11.27
CA ARG A 17 -13.46 -7.38 11.71
C ARG A 17 -12.05 -7.93 11.62
N LEU A 18 -11.36 -7.72 10.50
CA LEU A 18 -9.98 -8.16 10.29
C LEU A 18 -9.04 -7.56 11.33
N SER A 19 -9.19 -6.28 11.67
CA SER A 19 -8.31 -5.57 12.61
C SER A 19 -8.32 -6.13 14.04
N THR A 20 -9.33 -6.93 14.39
CA THR A 20 -9.42 -7.59 15.70
C THR A 20 -8.51 -8.80 15.84
N ALA A 21 -7.97 -9.35 14.74
CA ALA A 21 -7.06 -10.48 14.78
C ALA A 21 -5.64 -10.08 15.21
N PRO A 22 -4.88 -10.99 15.84
CA PRO A 22 -3.50 -10.73 16.25
C PRO A 22 -2.60 -10.34 15.06
N GLY A 23 -1.70 -9.38 15.28
CA GLY A 23 -0.73 -8.95 14.26
C GLY A 23 -1.29 -8.03 13.18
N GLN A 24 -2.56 -7.65 13.28
CA GLN A 24 -3.23 -6.71 12.40
C GLN A 24 -3.07 -5.27 12.90
N GLY A 25 -3.03 -4.30 11.99
CA GLY A 25 -3.07 -2.87 12.33
C GLY A 25 -1.78 -2.33 12.98
N LEU A 26 -0.71 -3.13 13.01
CA LEU A 26 0.60 -2.72 13.52
C LEU A 26 1.29 -1.78 12.55
N ARG A 27 2.19 -0.93 13.08
CA ARG A 27 3.09 -0.15 12.22
C ARG A 27 3.97 -1.10 11.43
N LEU A 28 4.24 -0.79 10.16
CA LEU A 28 5.04 -1.67 9.30
C LEU A 28 6.40 -2.01 9.91
N ARG A 29 7.03 -1.04 10.59
CA ARG A 29 8.32 -1.25 11.27
C ARG A 29 8.27 -2.29 12.40
N GLN A 30 7.10 -2.51 13.00
CA GLN A 30 6.88 -3.45 14.10
C GLN A 30 6.47 -4.85 13.61
N LEU A 31 6.10 -4.99 12.33
CA LEU A 31 5.51 -6.20 11.79
C LEU A 31 6.50 -7.38 11.72
N LYS A 32 7.76 -7.11 11.35
CA LYS A 32 8.79 -8.15 11.17
C LYS A 32 9.22 -8.84 12.47
N GLU A 33 9.02 -8.19 13.61
CA GLU A 33 9.56 -8.66 14.88
C GLU A 33 8.58 -9.54 15.66
N ARG A 34 7.31 -9.58 15.26
CA ARG A 34 6.24 -10.07 16.15
C ARG A 34 5.30 -11.12 15.57
N PHE A 35 5.24 -11.32 14.24
CA PHE A 35 4.22 -12.18 13.63
C PHE A 35 4.71 -12.98 12.42
N VAL A 36 4.14 -14.17 12.24
CA VAL A 36 4.28 -14.96 11.02
C VAL A 36 3.22 -14.51 10.02
N LEU A 37 3.66 -13.83 8.96
CA LEU A 37 2.78 -13.44 7.86
C LEU A 37 2.43 -14.62 6.97
N PRO A 38 1.24 -14.66 6.35
CA PRO A 38 0.92 -15.67 5.36
C PRO A 38 1.87 -15.56 4.17
N ARG A 39 2.10 -16.68 3.47
CA ARG A 39 2.98 -16.70 2.30
C ARG A 39 2.50 -15.73 1.21
N ARG A 40 1.17 -15.64 1.04
CA ARG A 40 0.52 -14.86 -0.02
C ARG A 40 -0.71 -14.13 0.53
N GLY A 41 -0.98 -12.93 0.02
CA GLY A 41 -2.07 -12.10 0.52
C GLY A 41 -2.16 -10.73 -0.14
N VAL A 42 -3.16 -9.96 0.28
CA VAL A 42 -3.33 -8.54 -0.06
C VAL A 42 -3.13 -7.72 1.21
N TYR A 43 -2.48 -6.56 1.09
CA TYR A 43 -2.24 -5.64 2.21
C TYR A 43 -2.87 -4.27 1.98
N PHE A 44 -3.28 -3.65 3.08
CA PHE A 44 -3.95 -2.36 3.13
C PHE A 44 -3.22 -1.46 4.12
N PHE A 45 -2.62 -0.36 3.65
CA PHE A 45 -1.98 0.63 4.52
C PHE A 45 -2.95 1.74 4.90
N MET A 46 -2.80 2.23 6.12
CA MET A 46 -3.41 3.44 6.64
C MET A 46 -2.32 4.37 7.16
N GLU A 47 -2.53 5.68 7.01
CA GLU A 47 -1.67 6.72 7.55
C GLU A 47 -2.32 7.39 8.77
N SER A 48 -1.49 7.88 9.69
CA SER A 48 -1.98 8.69 10.81
C SER A 48 -2.54 10.02 10.28
N GLY A 49 -3.70 10.44 10.79
CA GLY A 49 -4.37 11.66 10.33
C GLY A 49 -5.29 11.47 9.13
N GLU A 50 -5.29 10.30 8.49
CA GLU A 50 -6.15 10.01 7.34
C GLU A 50 -7.39 9.21 7.76
N PHE A 51 -8.54 9.88 7.77
CA PHE A 51 -9.83 9.33 8.17
C PHE A 51 -10.85 9.39 7.04
N ARG A 52 -11.88 8.55 7.12
CA ARG A 52 -13.03 8.61 6.20
C ARG A 52 -13.82 9.90 6.43
N VAL A 53 -14.42 10.46 5.39
CA VAL A 53 -15.23 11.69 5.55
C VAL A 53 -16.60 11.34 6.13
N THR A 54 -17.17 10.22 5.68
CA THR A 54 -18.50 9.76 6.15
C THR A 54 -18.45 9.16 7.57
N HIS A 55 -17.27 8.71 8.01
CA HIS A 55 -17.02 8.08 9.31
C HIS A 55 -15.68 8.53 9.90
N PRO A 56 -15.59 9.74 10.50
CA PRO A 56 -14.33 10.35 10.93
C PRO A 56 -13.54 9.57 12.00
N GLU A 57 -14.15 8.58 12.64
CA GLU A 57 -13.52 7.65 13.58
C GLU A 57 -12.75 6.52 12.89
N ILE A 58 -13.04 6.25 11.61
CA ILE A 58 -12.45 5.16 10.83
C ILE A 58 -11.30 5.71 9.99
N ARG A 59 -10.10 5.12 10.14
CA ARG A 59 -8.96 5.45 9.28
C ARG A 59 -9.21 4.96 7.86
N ARG A 60 -8.95 5.83 6.88
CA ARG A 60 -9.09 5.45 5.46
C ARG A 60 -7.87 4.67 4.98
N ILE A 61 -8.09 3.78 4.01
CA ILE A 61 -6.99 3.10 3.31
C ILE A 61 -6.32 4.08 2.35
N VAL A 62 -4.99 4.10 2.36
CA VAL A 62 -4.17 4.97 1.51
C VAL A 62 -3.34 4.21 0.48
N ARG A 63 -3.17 2.89 0.62
CA ARG A 63 -2.44 2.04 -0.35
C ARG A 63 -2.95 0.61 -0.25
N ILE A 64 -3.24 0.00 -1.40
CA ILE A 64 -3.67 -1.41 -1.49
C ILE A 64 -2.77 -2.17 -2.42
N GLY A 65 -2.06 -3.17 -1.93
CA GLY A 65 -1.12 -3.90 -2.76
C GLY A 65 -1.11 -5.41 -2.58
N THR A 66 -0.53 -6.08 -3.57
CA THR A 66 -0.26 -7.51 -3.52
C THR A 66 1.14 -7.84 -4.07
N HIS A 67 1.42 -9.12 -4.28
CA HIS A 67 2.66 -9.66 -4.86
C HIS A 67 2.39 -10.94 -5.64
N ALA A 68 3.42 -11.43 -6.34
CA ALA A 68 3.38 -12.67 -7.12
C ALA A 68 2.23 -12.70 -8.15
N VAL A 69 2.02 -11.59 -8.86
CA VAL A 69 1.01 -11.45 -9.94
C VAL A 69 1.54 -11.84 -11.32
N SER A 70 2.74 -12.41 -11.38
CA SER A 70 3.33 -13.00 -12.58
C SER A 70 3.46 -14.50 -12.38
N ALA A 71 3.24 -15.27 -13.45
CA ALA A 71 3.34 -16.73 -13.43
C ALA A 71 4.74 -17.17 -12.93
N GLY A 72 4.77 -18.20 -12.07
CA GLY A 72 6.02 -18.74 -11.50
C GLY A 72 6.71 -17.86 -10.44
N SER A 73 6.10 -16.75 -10.01
CA SER A 73 6.71 -15.89 -8.98
C SER A 73 6.81 -16.59 -7.63
N LYS A 74 8.01 -16.58 -7.05
CA LYS A 74 8.31 -17.11 -5.71
C LYS A 74 8.23 -16.05 -4.60
N SER A 75 7.77 -14.84 -4.93
CA SER A 75 7.70 -13.73 -3.97
C SER A 75 6.74 -14.06 -2.82
N LEU A 76 7.11 -13.66 -1.60
CA LEU A 76 6.31 -13.81 -0.37
C LEU A 76 5.80 -12.46 0.12
N LEU A 77 4.67 -12.48 0.86
CA LEU A 77 4.09 -11.25 1.43
C LEU A 77 5.08 -10.52 2.33
N GLY A 78 5.72 -11.25 3.25
CA GLY A 78 6.71 -10.68 4.16
C GLY A 78 7.93 -10.08 3.43
N ALA A 79 8.36 -10.70 2.32
CA ALA A 79 9.43 -10.15 1.49
C ALA A 79 8.98 -8.83 0.82
N ARG A 80 7.74 -8.77 0.32
CA ARG A 80 7.18 -7.57 -0.29
C ARG A 80 7.03 -6.41 0.70
N LEU A 81 6.42 -6.67 1.86
CA LEU A 81 6.30 -5.69 2.94
C LEU A 81 7.68 -5.26 3.46
N GLY A 82 8.63 -6.18 3.52
CA GLY A 82 10.02 -5.87 3.86
C GLY A 82 10.70 -4.95 2.84
N ALA A 83 10.44 -5.12 1.55
CA ALA A 83 10.93 -4.23 0.50
C ALA A 83 10.31 -2.82 0.59
N HIS A 84 9.07 -2.70 1.09
CA HIS A 84 8.46 -1.40 1.39
C HIS A 84 9.11 -0.72 2.59
N LEU A 85 9.35 -1.46 3.68
CA LEU A 85 9.97 -0.93 4.90
C LEU A 85 11.40 -0.43 4.66
N GLY A 86 12.18 -1.17 3.86
CA GLY A 86 13.60 -0.89 3.65
C GLY A 86 14.51 -1.69 4.59
N THR A 87 15.74 -1.23 4.75
CA THR A 87 16.79 -1.87 5.56
C THR A 87 16.73 -1.41 7.02
N ARG A 88 17.40 -2.14 7.92
CA ARG A 88 17.46 -1.78 9.35
C ARG A 88 18.12 -0.42 9.61
N THR A 89 19.01 0.03 8.73
CA THR A 89 19.67 1.34 8.79
C THR A 89 18.84 2.46 8.15
N GLY A 90 17.59 2.17 7.77
CA GLY A 90 16.67 3.12 7.14
C GLY A 90 16.83 3.26 5.63
N GLY A 91 17.80 2.59 5.00
CA GLY A 91 17.93 2.59 3.54
C GLY A 91 16.75 1.92 2.82
N GLY A 92 16.74 1.96 1.49
CA GLY A 92 15.68 1.37 0.70
C GLY A 92 16.04 1.22 -0.77
N ASN A 93 15.04 0.83 -1.56
CA ASN A 93 15.20 0.66 -3.00
C ASN A 93 13.93 1.13 -3.72
N HIS A 94 13.87 2.41 -4.03
CA HIS A 94 12.79 3.01 -4.81
C HIS A 94 12.69 2.42 -6.22
N ARG A 95 13.81 1.99 -6.81
CA ARG A 95 13.85 1.35 -8.13
C ARG A 95 13.15 -0.01 -8.14
N GLY A 96 13.20 -0.73 -7.02
CA GLY A 96 12.48 -2.01 -6.82
C GLY A 96 11.08 -1.86 -6.22
N SER A 97 10.68 -0.65 -5.83
CA SER A 97 9.44 -0.41 -5.08
C SER A 97 8.76 0.88 -5.52
N ILE A 98 7.78 0.75 -6.41
CA ILE A 98 7.00 1.89 -6.92
C ILE A 98 6.35 2.73 -5.81
N PHE A 99 6.01 2.10 -4.69
CA PHE A 99 5.46 2.82 -3.54
C PHE A 99 6.51 3.77 -2.93
N ARG A 100 7.74 3.29 -2.72
CA ARG A 100 8.86 4.11 -2.23
C ARG A 100 9.18 5.22 -3.21
N LEU A 101 9.18 4.92 -4.51
CA LEU A 101 9.36 5.92 -5.56
C LEU A 101 8.39 7.09 -5.42
N HIS A 102 7.09 6.80 -5.28
CA HIS A 102 6.07 7.83 -5.19
C HIS A 102 6.13 8.63 -3.89
N VAL A 103 6.38 7.97 -2.75
CA VAL A 103 6.56 8.66 -1.47
C VAL A 103 7.76 9.61 -1.55
N GLY A 104 8.90 9.16 -2.09
CA GLY A 104 10.09 10.02 -2.22
C GLY A 104 9.86 11.19 -3.18
N ALA A 105 9.17 10.96 -4.29
CA ALA A 105 8.83 12.03 -5.24
C ALA A 105 7.91 13.08 -4.61
N ALA A 106 6.95 12.66 -3.77
CA ALA A 106 6.09 13.58 -3.04
C ALA A 106 6.84 14.36 -1.95
N LEU A 107 7.81 13.74 -1.25
CA LEU A 107 8.67 14.43 -0.29
C LEU A 107 9.50 15.53 -0.97
N LEU A 108 10.12 15.22 -2.12
CA LEU A 108 10.88 16.18 -2.91
C LEU A 108 10.00 17.36 -3.34
N ALA A 109 8.83 17.08 -3.89
CA ALA A 109 7.89 18.11 -4.36
C ALA A 109 7.39 19.01 -3.21
N ARG A 110 7.03 18.42 -2.06
CA ARG A 110 6.60 19.17 -0.87
C ARG A 110 7.68 20.12 -0.37
N ASP A 111 8.93 19.68 -0.38
CA ASP A 111 10.06 20.44 0.15
C ASP A 111 10.67 21.41 -0.88
N GLY A 112 10.16 21.44 -2.12
CA GLY A 112 10.73 22.23 -3.21
C GLY A 112 12.13 21.77 -3.64
N LEU A 113 12.47 20.49 -3.41
CA LEU A 113 13.77 19.90 -3.72
C LEU A 113 13.74 19.15 -5.05
N SER A 114 14.88 19.15 -5.75
CA SER A 114 15.08 18.35 -6.96
C SER A 114 16.22 17.36 -6.76
N LEU A 115 15.96 16.09 -7.07
CA LEU A 115 16.96 15.03 -7.11
C LEU A 115 16.83 14.30 -8.45
N PRO A 116 17.55 14.74 -9.50
CA PRO A 116 17.40 14.21 -10.87
C PRO A 116 17.64 12.70 -11.01
N SER A 117 18.34 12.10 -10.04
CA SER A 117 18.60 10.67 -10.01
C SER A 117 17.45 9.83 -9.43
N TRP A 118 16.50 10.47 -8.73
CA TRP A 118 15.36 9.79 -8.14
C TRP A 118 14.36 9.32 -9.20
N GLY A 119 14.08 8.01 -9.25
CA GLY A 119 13.09 7.45 -10.17
C GLY A 119 13.51 7.32 -11.61
N VAL A 120 14.72 7.75 -11.95
CA VAL A 120 15.32 7.46 -13.23
C VAL A 120 16.04 6.13 -13.08
N GLY A 121 15.53 5.11 -13.79
CA GLY A 121 16.03 3.74 -13.73
C GLY A 121 17.40 3.59 -14.42
N SER A 122 17.54 2.59 -15.29
CA SER A 122 18.74 2.38 -16.10
C SER A 122 19.05 3.53 -17.08
N ALA A 123 18.14 4.48 -17.27
CA ALA A 123 18.28 5.64 -18.14
C ALA A 123 19.19 6.75 -17.58
N LEU A 124 19.62 6.68 -16.30
CA LEU A 124 20.59 7.64 -15.76
C LEU A 124 21.97 7.46 -16.41
N PRO A 125 22.61 8.55 -16.86
CA PRO A 125 24.01 8.52 -17.27
C PRO A 125 24.88 7.92 -16.16
N PRO A 126 25.84 7.03 -16.49
CA PRO A 126 26.72 6.40 -15.50
C PRO A 126 27.42 7.40 -14.56
N GLN A 127 27.76 8.58 -15.08
CA GLN A 127 28.41 9.67 -14.35
C GLN A 127 27.54 10.22 -13.22
N VAL A 128 26.21 10.25 -13.41
CA VAL A 128 25.25 10.69 -12.37
C VAL A 128 24.97 9.54 -11.41
N ARG A 129 24.88 8.31 -11.91
CA ARG A 129 24.60 7.11 -11.10
C ARG A 129 25.72 6.79 -10.10
N GLY A 130 26.97 7.01 -10.48
CA GLY A 130 28.14 6.80 -9.64
C GLY A 130 28.58 8.04 -8.84
N ASN A 131 27.89 9.18 -8.98
CA ASN A 131 28.28 10.41 -8.30
C ASN A 131 28.05 10.26 -6.78
N PRO A 132 29.09 10.39 -5.92
CA PRO A 132 28.97 10.21 -4.48
C PRO A 132 27.95 11.16 -3.82
N VAL A 133 27.82 12.40 -4.33
CA VAL A 133 26.87 13.39 -3.82
C VAL A 133 25.44 12.98 -4.12
N ALA A 134 25.17 12.52 -5.35
CA ALA A 134 23.84 12.03 -5.74
C ALA A 134 23.46 10.77 -4.95
N LEU A 135 24.41 9.85 -4.75
CA LEU A 135 24.22 8.65 -3.94
C LEU A 135 23.92 8.98 -2.47
N ALA A 136 24.63 9.94 -1.87
CA ALA A 136 24.37 10.39 -0.51
C ALA A 136 22.99 11.04 -0.38
N ALA A 137 22.60 11.87 -1.36
CA ALA A 137 21.28 12.50 -1.40
C ALA A 137 20.14 11.46 -1.56
N GLU A 138 20.31 10.46 -2.43
CA GLU A 138 19.37 9.34 -2.54
C GLU A 138 19.27 8.55 -1.24
N ALA A 139 20.40 8.28 -0.57
CA ALA A 139 20.41 7.55 0.68
C ALA A 139 19.69 8.30 1.82
N GLU A 140 19.84 9.62 1.89
CA GLU A 140 19.06 10.47 2.81
C GLU A 140 17.57 10.42 2.47
N LEU A 141 17.20 10.58 1.19
CA LEU A 141 15.81 10.50 0.79
C LEU A 141 15.18 9.12 1.07
N GLU A 142 15.90 8.02 0.81
CA GLU A 142 15.45 6.66 1.16
C GLU A 142 15.23 6.52 2.68
N ARG A 143 16.07 7.13 3.53
CA ARG A 143 15.87 7.14 4.99
C ARG A 143 14.57 7.82 5.37
N ARG A 144 14.28 8.98 4.77
CA ARG A 144 13.03 9.70 4.97
C ARG A 144 11.82 8.90 4.48
N VAL A 145 11.93 8.23 3.33
CA VAL A 145 10.89 7.34 2.79
C VAL A 145 10.66 6.14 3.73
N SER A 146 11.70 5.50 4.23
CA SER A 146 11.58 4.38 5.19
C SER A 146 10.93 4.82 6.49
N ALA A 147 11.31 5.99 7.02
CA ALA A 147 10.69 6.54 8.21
C ALA A 147 9.18 6.76 7.99
N HIS A 148 8.81 7.39 6.87
CA HIS A 148 7.41 7.67 6.53
C HIS A 148 6.58 6.38 6.36
N ILE A 149 7.01 5.46 5.48
CA ILE A 149 6.28 4.19 5.24
C ILE A 149 6.28 3.32 6.51
N GLY A 150 7.35 3.36 7.29
CA GLY A 150 7.48 2.58 8.52
C GLY A 150 6.52 2.99 9.63
N GLU A 151 6.00 4.23 9.62
CA GLU A 151 4.96 4.68 10.58
C GLU A 151 3.55 4.24 10.17
N MET A 152 3.33 3.88 8.91
CA MET A 152 2.02 3.46 8.44
C MET A 152 1.60 2.15 9.11
N THR A 153 0.33 2.05 9.46
CA THR A 153 -0.26 0.81 9.98
C THR A 153 -0.75 -0.06 8.82
N VAL A 154 -0.58 -1.37 8.93
CA VAL A 154 -0.93 -2.31 7.85
C VAL A 154 -1.89 -3.39 8.33
N LEU A 155 -2.95 -3.60 7.55
CA LEU A 155 -3.79 -4.80 7.60
C LEU A 155 -3.41 -5.72 6.45
N TRP A 156 -3.61 -7.02 6.62
CA TRP A 156 -3.37 -8.00 5.58
C TRP A 156 -4.42 -9.10 5.62
N VAL A 157 -4.79 -9.61 4.46
CA VAL A 157 -5.67 -10.78 4.31
C VAL A 157 -4.88 -11.89 3.62
N ALA A 158 -4.93 -13.10 4.17
CA ALA A 158 -4.34 -14.29 3.55
C ALA A 158 -5.12 -14.65 2.30
N VAL A 159 -4.41 -14.90 1.19
CA VAL A 159 -5.01 -15.37 -0.06
C VAL A 159 -4.09 -16.46 -0.62
N PRO A 160 -4.40 -17.74 -0.33
CA PRO A 160 -3.51 -18.87 -0.62
C PRO A 160 -3.66 -19.41 -2.05
N ASP A 161 -3.82 -18.53 -3.04
CA ASP A 161 -3.97 -18.87 -4.46
C ASP A 161 -2.64 -18.89 -5.21
N GLU A 162 -2.64 -19.47 -6.41
CA GLU A 162 -1.42 -19.57 -7.22
C GLU A 162 -0.95 -18.22 -7.81
N PRO A 163 0.36 -18.05 -8.09
CA PRO A 163 0.88 -16.85 -8.72
C PRO A 163 0.40 -16.71 -10.15
N GLY A 164 -0.08 -15.52 -10.51
CA GLY A 164 -0.48 -15.22 -11.87
C GLY A 164 -1.31 -13.94 -12.00
N PRO A 165 -1.52 -13.46 -13.22
CA PRO A 165 -2.30 -12.25 -13.47
C PRO A 165 -3.79 -12.44 -13.18
N LEU A 166 -4.28 -13.69 -13.23
CA LEU A 166 -5.65 -14.08 -12.89
C LEU A 166 -5.79 -14.55 -11.44
N SER A 167 -4.80 -14.26 -10.59
CA SER A 167 -4.84 -14.56 -9.16
C SER A 167 -6.01 -13.86 -8.48
N MET A 168 -6.61 -14.53 -7.49
CA MET A 168 -7.61 -13.94 -6.60
C MET A 168 -7.03 -12.71 -5.88
N ARG A 169 -5.73 -12.71 -5.57
CA ARG A 169 -5.01 -11.53 -5.08
C ARG A 169 -5.12 -10.32 -6.02
N ALA A 170 -4.88 -10.52 -7.32
CA ALA A 170 -5.00 -9.45 -8.31
C ALA A 170 -6.45 -8.97 -8.45
N TYR A 171 -7.42 -9.90 -8.39
CA TYR A 171 -8.84 -9.58 -8.41
C TYR A 171 -9.27 -8.73 -7.19
N ILE A 172 -8.79 -9.06 -5.99
CA ILE A 172 -9.09 -8.27 -4.78
C ILE A 172 -8.38 -6.92 -4.82
N GLU A 173 -7.09 -6.88 -5.19
CA GLU A 173 -6.32 -5.64 -5.28
C GLU A 173 -6.99 -4.65 -6.25
N ARG A 174 -7.29 -5.08 -7.49
CA ARG A 174 -7.86 -4.18 -8.51
C ARG A 174 -9.21 -3.61 -8.09
N ASN A 175 -10.11 -4.46 -7.57
CA ASN A 175 -11.47 -4.04 -7.21
C ASN A 175 -11.47 -3.18 -5.96
N THR A 176 -10.58 -3.46 -4.99
CA THR A 176 -10.45 -2.58 -3.81
C THR A 176 -9.95 -1.20 -4.22
N ILE A 177 -8.96 -1.12 -5.12
CA ILE A 177 -8.47 0.18 -5.60
C ILE A 177 -9.58 0.93 -6.33
N ALA A 178 -10.31 0.27 -7.24
CA ALA A 178 -11.42 0.88 -7.97
C ALA A 178 -12.56 1.32 -7.03
N LEU A 179 -12.85 0.55 -5.98
CA LEU A 179 -13.85 0.89 -4.96
C LEU A 179 -13.46 2.14 -4.16
N LEU A 180 -12.17 2.33 -3.88
CA LEU A 180 -11.69 3.39 -2.98
C LEU A 180 -11.09 4.60 -3.70
N SER A 181 -11.05 4.62 -5.04
CA SER A 181 -10.35 5.64 -5.83
C SER A 181 -11.04 7.00 -5.91
N ASN A 182 -12.13 7.23 -5.18
CA ASN A 182 -12.93 8.46 -5.21
C ASN A 182 -13.45 8.86 -6.61
N LYS A 183 -13.35 7.98 -7.63
CA LYS A 183 -13.76 8.24 -9.01
C LYS A 183 -15.27 8.42 -9.14
N LEU A 184 -16.04 7.52 -8.53
CA LEU A 184 -17.50 7.50 -8.63
C LEU A 184 -18.17 8.51 -7.69
N ALA A 185 -17.56 8.75 -6.54
CA ALA A 185 -17.93 9.81 -5.60
C ALA A 185 -16.72 10.13 -4.71
N PRO A 186 -16.50 11.41 -4.34
CA PRO A 186 -15.41 11.82 -3.45
C PRO A 186 -15.76 11.50 -1.98
N LEU A 187 -15.91 10.21 -1.66
CA LEU A 187 -16.36 9.73 -0.35
C LEU A 187 -15.28 9.88 0.72
N ASP A 188 -14.04 9.54 0.39
CA ASP A 188 -12.92 9.49 1.34
C ASP A 188 -11.74 10.29 0.77
N VAL A 189 -11.95 11.61 0.65
CA VAL A 189 -10.89 12.53 0.20
C VAL A 189 -9.75 12.61 1.21
N SER A 190 -8.55 12.96 0.73
CA SER A 190 -7.37 13.13 1.58
C SER A 190 -7.50 14.32 2.53
N SER A 191 -6.92 14.21 3.73
CA SER A 191 -6.75 15.37 4.62
C SER A 191 -5.81 16.40 3.97
N SER A 192 -5.88 17.66 4.38
CA SER A 192 -5.00 18.72 3.88
C SER A 192 -3.51 18.45 4.15
N GLY A 193 -3.19 17.68 5.19
CA GLY A 193 -1.83 17.32 5.58
C GLY A 193 -1.27 16.07 4.90
N TRP A 194 -2.07 15.35 4.11
CA TRP A 194 -1.62 14.10 3.49
C TRP A 194 -0.49 14.34 2.47
N LEU A 195 0.63 13.63 2.62
CA LEU A 195 1.80 13.77 1.75
C LEU A 195 1.46 13.51 0.27
N GLY A 196 0.52 12.60 -0.01
CA GLY A 196 0.12 12.25 -1.38
C GLY A 196 -0.40 13.44 -2.20
N ARG A 197 -0.85 14.53 -1.54
CA ARG A 197 -1.27 15.77 -2.21
C ARG A 197 -0.13 16.49 -2.94
N PHE A 198 1.11 16.28 -2.51
CA PHE A 198 2.31 16.82 -3.15
C PHE A 198 2.87 15.90 -4.23
N SER A 199 2.30 14.71 -4.43
CA SER A 199 2.76 13.78 -5.47
C SER A 199 2.74 14.46 -6.84
N PRO A 200 3.78 14.30 -7.67
CA PRO A 200 3.73 14.79 -9.05
C PRO A 200 2.69 14.05 -9.91
N ARG A 201 2.24 12.87 -9.47
CA ARG A 201 1.23 12.05 -10.17
C ARG A 201 -0.18 12.51 -9.82
N ALA A 202 -0.93 12.96 -10.82
CA ALA A 202 -2.31 13.39 -10.65
C ALA A 202 -3.21 12.25 -10.16
N GLU A 203 -2.93 11.01 -10.57
CA GLU A 203 -3.67 9.83 -10.17
C GLU A 203 -3.63 9.62 -8.64
N ILE A 204 -2.48 9.86 -8.00
CA ILE A 204 -2.35 9.78 -6.54
C ILE A 204 -3.15 10.89 -5.86
N ARG A 205 -3.03 12.13 -6.37
CA ARG A 205 -3.71 13.29 -5.79
C ARG A 205 -5.23 13.15 -5.87
N HIS A 206 -5.75 12.76 -7.03
CA HIS A 206 -7.19 12.66 -7.28
C HIS A 206 -7.82 11.44 -6.61
N SER A 207 -7.13 10.29 -6.60
CA SER A 207 -7.69 9.09 -5.98
C SER A 207 -7.59 9.08 -4.46
N ALA A 208 -6.74 9.93 -3.89
CA ALA A 208 -6.31 9.86 -2.50
C ALA A 208 -5.63 8.52 -2.14
N LEU A 209 -5.12 7.76 -3.13
CA LEU A 209 -4.39 6.50 -2.92
C LEU A 209 -2.97 6.60 -3.49
N TRP A 210 -2.02 5.91 -2.86
CA TRP A 210 -0.67 5.70 -3.38
C TRP A 210 -0.62 4.63 -4.51
N ASN A 211 -1.73 4.46 -5.23
CA ASN A 211 -1.91 3.55 -6.35
C ASN A 211 -2.05 4.36 -7.64
N LEU A 212 -1.45 3.88 -8.74
CA LEU A 212 -1.66 4.47 -10.08
C LEU A 212 -2.59 3.61 -10.93
N ARG A 213 -2.34 2.30 -10.98
CA ARG A 213 -3.19 1.36 -11.71
C ARG A 213 -4.48 1.11 -10.95
N HIS A 214 -5.54 0.81 -11.70
CA HIS A 214 -6.88 0.47 -11.22
C HIS A 214 -7.68 1.62 -10.59
N VAL A 215 -7.10 2.82 -10.44
CA VAL A 215 -7.85 3.97 -9.88
C VAL A 215 -8.94 4.49 -10.84
N GLN A 216 -8.84 4.15 -12.12
CA GLN A 216 -9.83 4.48 -13.15
C GLN A 216 -10.65 3.27 -13.63
N ASP A 217 -10.41 2.09 -13.09
CA ASP A 217 -11.11 0.88 -13.53
C ASP A 217 -12.54 0.85 -12.97
N GLU A 218 -13.37 -0.03 -13.52
CA GLU A 218 -14.67 -0.36 -12.95
C GLU A 218 -14.51 -1.32 -11.77
N CYS A 219 -15.36 -1.17 -10.76
CA CYS A 219 -15.39 -2.05 -9.61
C CYS A 219 -16.48 -3.12 -9.79
N ASP A 220 -16.09 -4.38 -9.78
CA ASP A 220 -17.00 -5.51 -9.62
C ASP A 220 -17.25 -5.76 -8.13
N LEU A 221 -18.42 -5.40 -7.62
CA LEU A 221 -18.79 -5.54 -6.20
C LEU A 221 -18.91 -7.00 -5.72
N GLN A 222 -18.91 -7.99 -6.62
CA GLN A 222 -18.90 -9.42 -6.23
C GLN A 222 -17.61 -9.83 -5.52
N PHE A 223 -16.56 -8.99 -5.56
CA PHE A 223 -15.36 -9.23 -4.77
C PHE A 223 -15.59 -9.12 -3.25
N LEU A 224 -16.64 -8.42 -2.80
CA LEU A 224 -16.89 -8.22 -1.36
C LEU A 224 -17.26 -9.53 -0.63
N PRO A 225 -18.19 -10.36 -1.14
CA PRO A 225 -18.39 -11.73 -0.62
C PRO A 225 -17.10 -12.56 -0.59
N THR A 226 -16.27 -12.48 -1.63
CA THR A 226 -15.00 -13.22 -1.67
C THR A 226 -14.01 -12.72 -0.60
N LEU A 227 -13.90 -11.41 -0.45
CA LEU A 227 -13.07 -10.79 0.58
C LEU A 227 -13.56 -11.18 1.98
N GLU A 228 -14.87 -11.23 2.19
CA GLU A 228 -15.47 -11.65 3.46
C GLU A 228 -15.06 -13.08 3.84
N SER A 229 -15.15 -14.04 2.92
CA SER A 229 -14.69 -15.41 3.15
C SER A 229 -13.19 -15.46 3.51
N LEU A 230 -12.36 -14.65 2.84
CA LEU A 230 -10.92 -14.59 3.10
C LEU A 230 -10.58 -13.90 4.43
N VAL A 231 -11.37 -12.90 4.85
CA VAL A 231 -11.26 -12.30 6.18
C VAL A 231 -11.61 -13.32 7.26
N THR A 232 -12.65 -14.14 7.07
CA THR A 232 -12.97 -15.24 7.98
C THR A 232 -11.82 -16.24 8.05
N LEU A 233 -11.34 -16.74 6.90
CA LEU A 233 -10.21 -17.66 6.83
C LEU A 233 -8.96 -17.11 7.54
N THR A 234 -8.62 -15.84 7.28
CA THR A 234 -7.43 -15.20 7.88
C THR A 234 -7.47 -15.17 9.41
N ARG A 235 -8.67 -15.10 9.99
CA ARG A 235 -8.88 -15.10 11.44
C ARG A 235 -8.93 -16.52 12.02
N GLU A 236 -9.21 -17.53 11.20
CA GLU A 236 -9.33 -18.93 11.61
C GLU A 236 -8.02 -19.71 11.46
N ASP A 237 -7.20 -19.38 10.45
CA ASP A 237 -5.91 -20.03 10.13
C ASP A 237 -4.78 -19.63 11.12
N GLU A 238 -5.18 -19.14 12.29
CA GLU A 238 -4.29 -18.81 13.40
C GLU A 238 -3.76 -20.10 14.03
N PRO A 239 -2.44 -20.22 14.28
CA PRO A 239 -1.95 -21.29 15.13
C PRO A 239 -2.59 -21.10 16.50
N ARG A 240 -3.48 -22.01 16.90
CA ARG A 240 -3.88 -22.15 18.31
C ARG A 240 -2.59 -22.19 19.10
N SER A 241 -2.34 -21.17 19.91
CA SER A 241 -1.16 -21.10 20.75
C SER A 241 -1.09 -22.39 21.56
N LYS A 242 0.02 -23.14 21.41
CA LYS A 242 0.38 -24.18 22.37
C LYS A 242 0.86 -23.52 23.65
#